data_AF-A0A3B8UAJ6-F1
#
_entry.id   AF-A0A3B8UAJ6-F1
#
_cell.length_a   1.000
_cell.length_b   1.000
_cell.length_c   1.000
_cell.angle_alpha   90.00
_cell.angle_beta   90.00
_cell.angle_gamma   90.00
#
_symmetry.space_group_name_H-M   'P 1'
#
loop_
_entity.id
_entity.type
_entity.pdbx_description
1 polymer ?
#
loop_
_entity_poly.entity_id
_entity_poly.type
_entity_poly.pdbx_seq_one_letter_code
_entity_poly.pdbx_strand_id
1 'polypeptide(L)'
;CVDEAFNIAGTIVDEQYKQDLLSAISKGLVESGNAVRSTEVACMIFDEIDRSLTFEHNAKELVKLGAIDQALEAANRISNDCAKRRALIPIQSALEKNGESAKAKEIESIIWSLPFPSEFGSLF
;
A
#
# COMPACT_ATOMS: atom_id res chain seq x y z
N CYS A 1 12.84 -19.49 1.65
CA CYS A 1 11.47 -19.41 1.05
C CYS A 1 10.63 -18.38 1.84
N VAL A 2 9.49 -17.87 1.35
CA VAL A 2 8.63 -16.94 2.15
C VAL A 2 8.18 -17.60 3.46
N ASP A 3 7.90 -18.89 3.42
CA ASP A 3 7.54 -19.69 4.60
C ASP A 3 8.65 -19.70 5.68
N GLU A 4 9.91 -19.54 5.26
CA GLU A 4 11.07 -19.48 6.15
C GLU A 4 11.22 -18.11 6.78
N ALA A 5 11.00 -17.04 6.01
CA ALA A 5 10.97 -15.67 6.53
C ALA A 5 9.79 -15.47 7.50
N PHE A 6 8.64 -16.11 7.23
CA PHE A 6 7.49 -16.19 8.13
C PHE A 6 7.82 -16.90 9.44
N ASN A 7 8.45 -18.08 9.38
CA ASN A 7 8.88 -18.81 10.58
C ASN A 7 9.86 -17.99 11.41
N ILE A 8 10.79 -17.27 10.78
CA ILE A 8 11.75 -16.39 11.47
C ILE A 8 11.02 -15.24 12.16
N ALA A 9 10.10 -14.54 11.48
CA ALA A 9 9.31 -13.45 12.08
C ALA A 9 8.48 -13.93 13.28
N GLY A 10 7.95 -15.17 13.23
CA GLY A 10 7.24 -15.79 14.36
C GLY A 10 8.11 -16.09 15.58
N THR A 11 9.45 -16.13 15.43
CA THR A 11 10.39 -16.37 16.54
C THR A 11 10.91 -15.09 17.21
N ILE A 12 10.63 -13.93 16.63
CA ILE A 12 11.08 -12.63 17.16
C ILE A 12 10.18 -12.24 18.33
N VAL A 13 10.78 -12.07 19.50
CA VAL A 13 10.10 -11.67 20.74
C VAL A 13 9.79 -10.17 20.77
N ASP A 14 10.62 -9.36 20.12
CA ASP A 14 10.39 -7.92 20.02
C ASP A 14 9.38 -7.62 18.90
N GLU A 15 8.22 -7.12 19.31
CA GLU A 15 7.11 -6.88 18.41
C GLU A 15 7.41 -5.80 17.36
N GLN A 16 8.24 -4.79 17.66
CA GLN A 16 8.58 -3.76 16.67
C GLN A 16 9.49 -4.33 15.58
N TYR A 17 10.53 -5.07 15.97
CA TYR A 17 11.40 -5.74 14.98
C TYR A 17 10.63 -6.73 14.11
N LYS A 18 9.60 -7.36 14.66
CA LYS A 18 8.72 -8.25 13.92
C LYS A 18 7.86 -7.49 12.90
N GLN A 19 7.28 -6.33 13.25
CA GLN A 19 6.55 -5.48 12.29
C GLN A 19 7.46 -5.04 11.15
N ASP A 20 8.66 -4.57 11.47
CA ASP A 20 9.64 -4.09 10.49
C ASP A 20 10.05 -5.21 9.51
N LEU A 21 10.27 -6.42 10.03
CA LEU A 21 10.60 -7.58 9.21
C LEU A 21 9.44 -7.98 8.28
N LEU A 22 8.21 -8.02 8.78
CA LEU A 22 7.02 -8.29 7.96
C LEU A 22 6.86 -7.23 6.86
N SER A 23 7.08 -5.96 7.19
CA SER A 23 7.08 -4.87 6.20
C SER A 23 8.13 -5.11 5.11
N ALA A 24 9.37 -5.43 5.50
CA ALA A 24 10.46 -5.68 4.55
C ALA A 24 10.18 -6.89 3.64
N ILE A 25 9.67 -7.99 4.20
CA ILE A 25 9.30 -9.19 3.44
C ILE A 25 8.19 -8.86 2.44
N SER A 26 7.16 -8.15 2.87
CA SER A 26 6.04 -7.76 2.01
C SER A 26 6.51 -6.91 0.82
N LYS A 27 7.38 -5.91 1.07
CA LYS A 27 7.95 -5.05 0.03
C LYS A 27 8.78 -5.85 -0.97
N GLY A 28 9.71 -6.69 -0.50
CA GLY A 28 10.53 -7.54 -1.38
C GLY A 28 9.70 -8.55 -2.20
N LEU A 29 8.57 -9.03 -1.66
CA LEU A 29 7.64 -9.87 -2.41
C LEU A 29 6.96 -9.13 -3.55
N VAL A 30 6.59 -7.86 -3.34
CA VAL A 30 5.99 -7.06 -4.41
C VAL A 30 7.02 -6.74 -5.49
N GLU A 31 8.26 -6.40 -5.11
CA GLU A 31 9.37 -6.10 -6.03
C GLU A 31 9.74 -7.31 -6.90
N SER A 32 9.53 -8.53 -6.39
CA SER A 32 9.69 -9.78 -7.15
C SER A 32 8.44 -10.20 -7.95
N GLY A 33 7.40 -9.35 -7.99
CA GLY A 33 6.16 -9.59 -8.74
C GLY A 33 5.14 -10.46 -8.02
N ASN A 34 5.36 -10.85 -6.76
CA ASN A 34 4.45 -11.67 -5.98
C ASN A 34 3.49 -10.83 -5.13
N ALA A 35 2.56 -10.14 -5.81
CA ALA A 35 1.57 -9.28 -5.17
C ALA A 35 0.70 -10.00 -4.13
N VAL A 36 0.26 -11.23 -4.44
CA VAL A 36 -0.64 -12.01 -3.58
C VAL A 36 0.03 -12.31 -2.23
N ARG A 37 1.25 -12.87 -2.24
CA ARG A 37 1.97 -13.14 -0.99
C ARG A 37 2.39 -11.86 -0.27
N SER A 38 2.73 -10.82 -1.01
CA SER A 38 3.02 -9.50 -0.42
C SER A 38 1.84 -8.99 0.41
N THR A 39 0.61 -9.10 -0.12
CA THR A 39 -0.62 -8.72 0.59
C THR A 39 -0.88 -9.58 1.82
N GLU A 40 -0.71 -10.90 1.73
CA GLU A 40 -0.85 -11.80 2.87
C GLU A 40 0.08 -11.41 4.03
N VAL A 41 1.35 -11.13 3.73
CA VAL A 41 2.34 -10.72 4.73
C VAL A 41 2.03 -9.33 5.30
N ALA A 42 1.66 -8.36 4.47
CA ALA A 42 1.29 -7.02 4.95
C ALA A 42 0.08 -7.04 5.89
N CYS A 43 -0.90 -7.93 5.66
CA CYS A 43 -2.05 -8.10 6.55
C CYS A 43 -1.68 -8.62 7.95
N MET A 44 -0.50 -9.22 8.11
CA MET A 44 -0.01 -9.71 9.42
C MET A 44 0.61 -8.59 10.26
N ILE A 45 0.88 -7.43 9.66
CA ILE A 45 1.37 -6.25 10.39
C ILE A 45 0.22 -5.74 11.26
N PHE A 46 0.44 -5.79 12.58
CA PHE A 46 -0.54 -5.39 13.59
C PHE A 46 -0.60 -3.88 13.74
N ASP A 47 0.56 -3.20 13.73
CA ASP A 47 0.58 -1.74 13.78
C ASP A 47 -0.06 -1.16 12.51
N GLU A 48 -1.05 -0.30 12.71
CA GLU A 48 -1.89 0.20 11.64
C GLU A 48 -1.14 1.18 10.72
N ILE A 49 -0.21 1.96 11.29
CA ILE A 49 0.58 2.93 10.55
C ILE A 49 1.61 2.19 9.71
N ASP A 50 2.34 1.24 10.29
CA ASP A 50 3.32 0.42 9.56
C ASP A 50 2.66 -0.40 8.46
N ARG A 51 1.46 -0.95 8.72
CA ARG A 51 0.68 -1.67 7.71
C ARG A 51 0.26 -0.73 6.57
N SER A 52 -0.24 0.46 6.91
CA SER A 52 -0.63 1.47 5.92
C SER A 52 0.54 1.92 5.06
N LEU A 53 1.70 2.18 5.65
CA LEU A 53 2.93 2.56 4.94
C LEU A 53 3.46 1.43 4.06
N THR A 54 3.31 0.18 4.50
CA THR A 54 3.66 -1.00 3.70
C THR A 54 2.77 -1.14 2.48
N PHE A 55 1.44 -1.04 2.64
CA PHE A 55 0.52 -1.06 1.51
C PHE A 55 0.69 0.14 0.57
N GLU A 56 1.02 1.32 1.09
CA GLU A 56 1.34 2.49 0.26
C GLU A 56 2.55 2.20 -0.65
N HIS A 57 3.63 1.66 -0.09
CA HIS A 57 4.80 1.27 -0.87
C HIS A 57 4.41 0.23 -1.93
N ASN A 58 3.70 -0.82 -1.54
CA ASN A 58 3.33 -1.90 -2.43
C ASN A 58 2.44 -1.43 -3.59
N ALA A 59 1.46 -0.56 -3.32
CA ALA A 59 0.63 0.03 -4.36
C ALA A 59 1.46 0.80 -5.38
N LYS A 60 2.44 1.61 -4.93
CA LYS A 60 3.34 2.36 -5.83
C LYS A 60 4.20 1.44 -6.68
N GLU A 61 4.71 0.36 -6.11
CA GLU A 61 5.54 -0.60 -6.85
C GLU A 61 4.72 -1.39 -7.87
N LEU A 62 3.50 -1.81 -7.51
CA LEU A 62 2.58 -2.48 -8.43
C LEU A 62 2.22 -1.58 -9.62
N VAL A 63 2.09 -0.27 -9.44
CA VAL A 63 1.93 0.67 -10.56
C VAL A 63 3.15 0.63 -11.50
N LYS A 64 4.37 0.60 -10.97
CA LYS A 64 5.59 0.51 -11.81
C LYS A 64 5.66 -0.80 -12.60
N LEU A 65 5.15 -1.88 -12.02
CA LEU A 65 5.04 -3.19 -12.68
C LEU A 65 3.87 -3.28 -13.68
N GLY A 66 3.04 -2.23 -13.81
CA GLY A 66 1.85 -2.21 -14.66
C GLY A 66 0.65 -2.98 -14.08
N ALA A 67 0.75 -3.44 -12.83
CA ALA A 67 -0.24 -4.22 -12.12
C ALA A 67 -1.31 -3.33 -11.45
N ILE A 68 -2.05 -2.56 -12.26
CA ILE A 68 -2.93 -1.48 -11.76
C ILE A 68 -4.07 -1.99 -10.87
N ASP A 69 -4.72 -3.11 -11.22
CA ASP A 69 -5.82 -3.66 -10.41
C ASP A 69 -5.32 -4.10 -9.02
N GLN A 70 -4.14 -4.72 -8.96
CA GLN A 70 -3.52 -5.14 -7.70
C GLN A 70 -3.05 -3.93 -6.88
N ALA A 71 -2.55 -2.87 -7.54
CA ALA A 71 -2.20 -1.63 -6.88
C ALA A 71 -3.43 -0.98 -6.20
N LEU A 72 -4.58 -0.99 -6.88
CA LEU A 72 -5.84 -0.50 -6.32
C LEU A 72 -6.31 -1.36 -5.14
N GLU A 73 -6.16 -2.68 -5.24
CA GLU A 73 -6.43 -3.62 -4.15
C GLU A 73 -5.60 -3.32 -2.90
N ALA A 74 -4.31 -3.03 -3.08
CA ALA A 74 -3.40 -2.64 -2.00
C ALA A 74 -3.79 -1.28 -1.41
N ALA A 75 -4.07 -0.28 -2.24
CA ALA A 75 -4.47 1.05 -1.79
C ALA A 75 -5.80 1.03 -0.99
N ASN A 76 -6.72 0.15 -1.35
CA ASN A 76 -8.00 -0.02 -0.64
C ASN A 76 -7.85 -0.62 0.77
N ARG A 77 -6.73 -1.29 1.06
CA ARG A 77 -6.42 -1.82 2.40
C ARG A 77 -5.75 -0.81 3.33
N ILE A 78 -5.42 0.38 2.82
CA ILE A 78 -4.83 1.44 3.62
C ILE A 78 -5.94 2.13 4.42
N SER A 79 -5.79 2.16 5.74
CA SER A 79 -6.71 2.85 6.64
C SER A 79 -6.27 4.29 6.95
N ASN A 80 -4.96 4.58 6.91
CA ASN A 80 -4.47 5.95 7.06
C ASN A 80 -4.76 6.78 5.79
N ASP A 81 -5.58 7.83 5.92
CA ASP A 81 -6.03 8.65 4.80
C ASP A 81 -4.88 9.32 4.02
N CYS A 82 -3.83 9.78 4.71
CA CYS A 82 -2.67 10.39 4.07
C CYS A 82 -1.92 9.37 3.20
N ALA A 83 -1.65 8.17 3.74
CA ALA A 83 -1.02 7.09 3.01
C ALA A 83 -1.89 6.62 1.83
N LYS A 84 -3.21 6.52 2.05
CA LYS A 84 -4.18 6.12 1.00
C LYS A 84 -4.17 7.11 -0.16
N ARG A 85 -4.21 8.42 0.15
CA ARG A 85 -4.09 9.49 -0.84
C ARG A 85 -2.79 9.35 -1.65
N ARG A 86 -1.64 9.17 -0.98
CA ARG A 86 -0.34 9.02 -1.64
C ARG A 86 -0.24 7.76 -2.50
N ALA A 87 -0.98 6.70 -2.19
CA ALA A 87 -1.07 5.49 -3.00
C ALA A 87 -2.00 5.66 -4.23
N LEU A 88 -3.13 6.35 -4.06
CA LEU A 88 -4.12 6.52 -5.13
C LEU A 88 -3.68 7.49 -6.24
N ILE A 89 -2.89 8.52 -5.94
CA ILE A 89 -2.38 9.48 -6.95
C ILE A 89 -1.65 8.80 -8.12
N PRO A 90 -0.61 7.96 -7.90
CA PRO A 90 0.08 7.30 -9.01
C PRO A 90 -0.80 6.28 -9.74
N ILE A 91 -1.77 5.65 -9.05
CA ILE A 91 -2.76 4.75 -9.68
C ILE A 91 -3.65 5.53 -10.64
N GLN A 92 -4.19 6.67 -10.21
CA GLN A 92 -4.98 7.56 -11.06
C GLN A 92 -4.18 7.97 -12.31
N SER A 93 -2.94 8.45 -12.13
CA SER A 93 -2.10 8.84 -13.26
C SER A 93 -1.80 7.69 -14.23
N ALA A 94 -1.70 6.46 -13.74
CA ALA A 94 -1.52 5.28 -14.59
C ALA A 94 -2.80 4.93 -15.37
N LEU A 95 -3.96 4.99 -14.72
CA LEU A 95 -5.27 4.81 -15.37
C LEU A 95 -5.49 5.83 -16.50
N GLU A 96 -5.15 7.10 -16.27
CA GLU A 96 -5.22 8.16 -17.28
C GLU A 96 -4.35 7.85 -18.50
N LYS A 97 -3.11 7.42 -18.26
CA LYS A 97 -2.17 7.03 -19.33
C LYS A 97 -2.65 5.82 -20.13
N ASN A 98 -3.37 4.90 -19.49
CA ASN A 98 -3.96 3.73 -20.13
C ASN A 98 -5.29 4.03 -20.85
N GLY A 99 -5.78 5.27 -20.80
CA GLY A 99 -7.06 5.66 -21.40
C GLY A 99 -8.28 5.25 -20.59
N GLU A 100 -8.11 4.81 -19.33
CA GLU A 100 -9.17 4.39 -18.43
C GLU A 100 -9.80 5.60 -17.69
N SER A 101 -10.19 6.63 -18.44
CA SER A 101 -10.61 7.94 -17.89
C SER A 101 -11.80 7.87 -16.93
N ALA A 102 -12.70 6.88 -17.08
CA ALA A 102 -13.82 6.69 -16.17
C ALA A 102 -13.35 6.26 -14.77
N LYS A 103 -12.45 5.25 -14.70
CA LYS A 103 -11.87 4.80 -13.44
C LYS A 103 -10.99 5.88 -12.81
N ALA A 104 -10.21 6.60 -13.60
CA ALA A 104 -9.39 7.70 -13.09
C ALA A 104 -10.23 8.77 -12.36
N LYS A 105 -11.38 9.16 -12.93
CA LYS A 105 -12.32 10.10 -12.28
C LYS A 105 -12.94 9.55 -11.00
N GLU A 106 -13.22 8.25 -10.95
CA GLU A 106 -13.68 7.61 -9.72
C GLU A 106 -12.61 7.71 -8.62
N ILE A 107 -11.35 7.38 -8.95
CA ILE A 107 -10.22 7.52 -8.02
C ILE A 107 -10.02 8.98 -7.60
N GLU A 108 -10.15 9.93 -8.52
CA GLU A 108 -10.09 11.36 -8.21
C GLU A 108 -11.15 11.76 -7.17
N SER A 109 -12.40 11.32 -7.37
CA SER A 109 -13.48 11.54 -6.40
C SER A 109 -13.16 10.95 -5.03
N ILE A 110 -12.57 9.75 -4.97
CA ILE A 110 -12.15 9.12 -3.72
C ILE A 110 -11.07 9.99 -3.04
N ILE A 111 -10.05 10.41 -3.79
CA ILE A 111 -8.97 11.28 -3.28
C ILE A 111 -9.55 12.55 -2.65
N TRP A 112 -10.46 13.25 -3.33
CA TRP A 112 -11.08 14.47 -2.80
C TRP A 112 -11.98 14.22 -1.59
N SER A 113 -12.54 13.02 -1.43
CA SER A 113 -13.38 12.68 -0.28
C SER A 113 -12.60 12.34 0.99
N LEU A 114 -11.31 11.97 0.88
CA LEU A 114 -10.48 11.68 2.04
C LEU A 114 -10.25 12.97 2.87
N PRO A 115 -10.27 12.89 4.22
CA PRO A 115 -9.91 14.00 5.09
C PRO A 115 -8.59 14.65 4.69
N PHE A 116 -8.57 15.98 4.69
CA PHE A 116 -7.33 16.71 4.55
C PHE A 116 -6.52 16.58 5.85
N PRO A 117 -5.19 16.41 5.76
CA PRO A 117 -4.35 16.44 6.95
C PRO A 117 -4.59 17.78 7.67
N SER A 118 -4.84 17.74 8.97
CA SER A 118 -5.08 18.93 9.80
C SER A 118 -3.94 19.95 9.74
N GLU A 119 -2.76 19.54 9.28
CA GLU A 119 -1.57 20.36 9.02
C GLU A 119 -1.76 21.36 7.86
N PHE A 120 -2.76 21.16 6.99
CA PHE A 120 -3.14 22.08 5.91
C PHE A 120 -4.29 23.02 6.30
N GLY A 121 -4.71 23.02 7.56
CA GLY A 121 -5.79 23.85 8.08
C GLY A 121 -5.41 25.33 8.23
N SER A 122 -5.20 26.04 7.13
CA SER A 122 -5.25 27.52 7.05
C SER A 122 -5.05 28.14 5.65
N LEU A 123 -5.30 27.42 4.55
CA LEU A 123 -5.09 27.97 3.19
C LEU A 123 -6.36 28.13 2.32
N PHE A 124 -7.55 28.12 2.92
CA PHE A 124 -8.78 28.56 2.24
C PHE A 124 -9.61 29.45 3.16
#